data_AF-A0A2M8KGV3-F1
#
_entry.id   AF-A0A2M8KGV3-F1
#
_cell.length_a   1.000
_cell.length_b   1.000
_cell.length_c   1.000
_cell.angle_alpha   90.00
_cell.angle_beta   90.00
_cell.angle_gamma   90.00
#
_symmetry.space_group_name_H-M   'P 1'
#
loop_
_entity.id
_entity.type
_entity.pdbx_description
1 polymer ?
#
loop_
_entity_poly.entity_id
_entity_poly.type
_entity_poly.pdbx_seq_one_letter_code
_entity_poly.pdbx_strand_id
1 'polypeptide(L)'
;MNLICLQENLKRALNITGRIIGRNLTLPILNNILLIIDNNKLKISSTNLEIGINTWVPGKIETKGGITVPSKIIGDFINNLPNKKIEIKTKNNQLILKCEKLKAVLNGLPVDDYPIIPKIKDKPIIKISSNILKDS
;
A
#
# COMPACT_ATOMS: atom_id res chain seq x y z
N MET A 1 -1.10 11.88 -7.69
CA MET A 1 -1.88 10.63 -7.68
C MET A 1 -3.35 10.92 -7.39
N ASN A 2 -4.23 10.39 -8.25
CA ASN A 2 -5.69 10.41 -8.10
C ASN A 2 -6.26 9.09 -8.65
N LEU A 3 -7.03 8.36 -7.84
CA LEU A 3 -7.66 7.10 -8.24
C LEU A 3 -8.96 6.81 -7.48
N ILE A 4 -9.73 5.85 -7.99
CA ILE A 4 -10.90 5.26 -7.33
C ILE A 4 -10.75 3.73 -7.30
N CYS A 5 -10.92 3.12 -6.13
CA CYS A 5 -10.92 1.66 -5.98
C CYS A 5 -12.02 1.18 -5.03
N LEU A 6 -12.24 -0.13 -4.95
CA LEU A 6 -13.17 -0.73 -3.97
C LEU A 6 -12.51 -0.84 -2.60
N GLN A 7 -13.27 -0.55 -1.54
CA GLN A 7 -12.81 -0.64 -0.15
C GLN A 7 -12.29 -2.03 0.20
N GLU A 8 -13.00 -3.10 -0.17
CA GLU A 8 -12.58 -4.48 0.10
C GLU A 8 -11.21 -4.82 -0.48
N ASN A 9 -10.91 -4.32 -1.69
CA ASN A 9 -9.65 -4.59 -2.37
C ASN A 9 -8.50 -3.85 -1.72
N LEU A 10 -8.73 -2.59 -1.34
CA LEU A 10 -7.74 -1.81 -0.61
C LEU A 10 -7.49 -2.41 0.79
N LYS A 11 -8.55 -2.79 1.52
CA LYS A 11 -8.46 -3.44 2.82
C LYS A 11 -7.62 -4.71 2.77
N ARG A 12 -7.91 -5.59 1.81
CA ARG A 12 -7.17 -6.85 1.62
C ARG A 12 -5.69 -6.61 1.33
N ALA A 13 -5.38 -5.66 0.45
CA ALA A 13 -4.00 -5.30 0.12
C ALA A 13 -3.24 -4.74 1.34
N LEU A 14 -3.85 -3.79 2.07
CA LEU A 14 -3.29 -3.22 3.31
C LEU A 14 -3.06 -4.28 4.39
N ASN A 15 -3.98 -5.23 4.55
CA ASN A 15 -3.84 -6.32 5.51
C ASN A 15 -2.70 -7.28 5.17
N ILE A 16 -2.34 -7.42 3.89
CA ILE A 16 -1.20 -8.25 3.46
C ILE A 16 0.10 -7.49 3.68
N THR A 17 0.20 -6.25 3.19
CA THR A 17 1.42 -5.44 3.30
C THR A 17 1.73 -5.03 4.74
N GLY A 18 0.70 -4.83 5.56
CA GLY A 18 0.87 -4.45 6.96
C GLY A 18 1.49 -5.53 7.86
N ARG A 19 1.50 -6.80 7.44
CA ARG A 19 2.00 -7.92 8.28
C ARG A 19 3.48 -7.82 8.64
N ILE A 20 4.28 -7.21 7.78
CA ILE A 20 5.72 -7.05 7.98
C ILE A 20 6.10 -5.70 8.58
N ILE A 21 5.10 -4.86 8.89
CA ILE A 21 5.31 -3.53 9.47
C ILE A 21 5.25 -3.66 10.99
N GLY A 22 6.42 -3.67 11.63
CA GLY A 22 6.57 -3.58 13.08
C GLY A 22 6.75 -2.14 13.56
N ARG A 23 6.84 -1.95 14.88
CA ARG A 23 7.22 -0.65 15.47
C ARG A 23 8.74 -0.45 15.32
N ASN A 24 9.14 0.44 14.44
CA ASN A 24 10.53 0.78 14.21
C ASN A 24 10.84 2.21 14.70
N LEU A 25 11.69 2.33 15.74
CA LEU A 25 12.05 3.62 16.35
C LEU A 25 13.27 4.27 15.68
N THR A 26 14.20 3.46 15.15
CA THR A 26 15.44 3.95 14.54
C THR A 26 15.21 4.47 13.13
N LEU A 27 14.33 3.81 12.37
CA LEU A 27 13.93 4.24 11.03
C LEU A 27 12.40 4.34 10.92
N PRO A 28 11.78 5.42 11.42
CA PRO A 28 10.33 5.54 11.53
C PRO A 28 9.55 5.42 10.22
N ILE A 29 10.17 5.72 9.08
CA ILE A 29 9.54 5.58 7.76
C ILE A 29 9.20 4.12 7.43
N LEU A 30 9.84 3.13 8.08
CA LEU A 30 9.45 1.72 7.96
C LEU A 30 8.09 1.41 8.61
N ASN A 31 7.56 2.31 9.45
CA ASN A 31 6.18 2.23 9.94
C ASN A 31 5.15 2.67 8.88
N ASN A 32 5.61 3.24 7.75
CA ASN A 32 4.77 3.64 6.64
C ASN A 32 4.65 2.53 5.59
N ILE A 33 3.57 2.60 4.82
CA ILE A 33 3.44 1.91 3.53
C ILE A 33 3.73 2.88 2.40
N LEU A 34 4.27 2.34 1.30
CA LEU A 34 4.46 3.06 0.05
C LEU A 34 3.28 2.83 -0.89
N LEU A 35 2.66 3.90 -1.36
CA LEU A 35 1.56 3.89 -2.33
C LEU A 35 2.03 4.53 -3.62
N ILE A 36 2.06 3.78 -4.72
CA ILE A 36 2.48 4.27 -6.05
C ILE A 36 1.52 3.75 -7.12
N ILE A 37 1.21 4.57 -8.13
CA ILE A 37 0.58 4.08 -9.35
C ILE A 37 1.61 3.41 -10.24
N ASP A 38 1.46 2.10 -10.45
CA ASP A 38 2.33 1.26 -11.27
C ASP A 38 1.49 0.36 -12.17
N ASN A 39 1.81 0.28 -13.46
CA ASN A 39 1.08 -0.52 -14.44
C ASN A 39 -0.45 -0.38 -14.39
N ASN A 40 -0.91 0.87 -14.28
CA ASN A 40 -2.33 1.26 -14.19
C ASN A 40 -3.08 0.65 -12.99
N LYS A 41 -2.36 0.32 -11.91
CA LYS A 41 -2.90 -0.17 -10.64
C LYS A 41 -2.26 0.60 -9.49
N LEU A 42 -2.93 0.61 -8.34
CA LEU A 42 -2.30 1.09 -7.11
C LEU A 42 -1.40 -0.03 -6.56
N LYS A 43 -0.10 0.17 -6.62
CA LYS A 43 0.88 -0.69 -5.96
C LYS A 43 1.04 -0.23 -4.51
N ILE A 44 0.85 -1.16 -3.58
CA ILE A 44 1.11 -0.97 -2.15
C ILE A 44 2.32 -1.80 -1.80
N SER A 45 3.33 -1.16 -1.23
CA SER A 45 4.59 -1.80 -0.89
C SER A 45 4.93 -1.55 0.58
N SER A 46 5.54 -2.55 1.21
CA SER A 46 6.11 -2.45 2.54
C SER A 46 7.44 -3.19 2.61
N THR A 47 8.32 -2.79 3.51
CA THR A 47 9.57 -3.51 3.79
C THR A 47 10.04 -3.27 5.22
N ASN A 48 10.78 -4.22 5.78
CA ASN A 48 11.57 -4.07 7.00
C ASN A 48 13.08 -4.18 6.73
N LEU A 49 13.51 -3.91 5.48
CA LEU A 49 14.88 -4.07 4.93
C LEU A 49 15.34 -5.51 4.69
N GLU A 50 14.70 -6.51 5.31
CA GLU A 50 14.99 -7.92 5.08
C GLU A 50 13.95 -8.56 4.14
N ILE A 51 12.69 -8.20 4.34
CA ILE A 51 11.51 -8.70 3.62
C ILE A 51 10.84 -7.52 2.94
N GLY A 52 10.38 -7.73 1.70
CA GLY A 52 9.55 -6.78 0.96
C GLY A 52 8.28 -7.45 0.47
N ILE A 53 7.13 -6.79 0.66
CA ILE A 53 5.85 -7.23 0.14
C ILE A 53 5.29 -6.18 -0.80
N ASN A 54 4.86 -6.61 -1.98
CA ASN A 54 4.16 -5.78 -2.96
C ASN A 54 2.78 -6.38 -3.23
N THR A 55 1.76 -5.53 -3.27
CA THR A 55 0.42 -5.90 -3.72
C THR A 55 -0.08 -4.87 -4.74
N TRP A 56 -1.04 -5.27 -5.58
CA TRP A 56 -1.63 -4.39 -6.58
C TRP A 56 -3.15 -4.39 -6.43
N VAL A 57 -3.71 -3.19 -6.31
CA VAL A 57 -5.14 -2.94 -6.20
C VAL A 57 -5.63 -2.38 -7.54
N PRO A 58 -6.58 -3.06 -8.22
CA PRO A 58 -7.21 -2.52 -9.42
C PRO A 58 -8.11 -1.33 -9.06
N GLY A 59 -8.16 -0.34 -9.94
CA GLY A 59 -8.99 0.84 -9.77
C GLY A 59 -8.98 1.72 -11.01
N LYS A 60 -9.86 2.72 -11.04
CA LYS A 60 -9.85 3.76 -12.06
C LYS A 60 -8.76 4.76 -11.71
N ILE A 61 -7.71 4.82 -12.52
CA ILE A 61 -6.59 5.76 -12.36
C ILE A 61 -6.88 7.03 -13.16
N GLU A 62 -6.83 8.19 -12.49
CA GLU A 62 -6.98 9.49 -13.15
C GLU A 62 -5.62 10.18 -13.30
N THR A 63 -4.77 10.15 -12.27
CA THR A 63 -3.39 10.67 -12.36
C THR A 63 -2.40 9.79 -11.61
N LYS A 64 -1.22 9.62 -12.21
CA LYS A 64 -0.07 8.92 -11.61
C LYS A 64 0.49 9.67 -10.40
N GLY A 65 1.43 9.03 -9.70
CA GLY A 65 2.16 9.57 -8.56
C GLY A 65 2.25 8.57 -7.42
N GLY A 66 2.72 9.03 -6.27
CA GLY A 66 2.79 8.21 -5.07
C GLY A 66 3.04 9.03 -3.81
N ILE A 67 2.97 8.35 -2.66
CA ILE A 67 3.18 8.91 -1.33
C ILE A 67 3.47 7.76 -0.36
N THR A 68 4.15 8.03 0.75
CA THR A 68 4.21 7.12 1.89
C THR A 68 3.26 7.57 2.98
N VAL A 69 2.56 6.66 3.66
CA VAL A 69 1.65 7.02 4.76
C VAL A 69 1.75 6.04 5.92
N PRO A 70 1.44 6.46 7.17
CA PRO A 70 1.46 5.57 8.33
C PRO A 70 0.53 4.38 8.15
N SER A 71 1.09 3.16 8.18
CA SER A 71 0.36 1.93 7.86
C SER A 71 -0.82 1.69 8.79
N LYS A 72 -0.61 1.93 10.09
CA LYS A 72 -1.64 1.71 11.10
C LYS A 72 -2.85 2.64 10.89
N ILE A 73 -2.59 3.93 10.67
CA ILE A 73 -3.64 4.94 10.56
C ILE A 73 -4.50 4.70 9.32
N ILE A 74 -3.88 4.43 8.16
CA ILE A 74 -4.65 4.10 6.95
C ILE A 74 -5.40 2.78 7.11
N GLY A 75 -4.77 1.74 7.67
CA GLY A 75 -5.44 0.45 7.93
C GLY A 75 -6.67 0.60 8.81
N ASP A 76 -6.55 1.31 9.92
CA ASP A 76 -7.63 1.58 10.87
C ASP A 76 -8.77 2.37 10.20
N PHE A 77 -8.45 3.40 9.42
CA PHE A 77 -9.46 4.16 8.69
C PHE A 77 -10.22 3.27 7.69
N ILE A 78 -9.50 2.52 6.84
CA ILE A 78 -10.11 1.66 5.83
C ILE A 78 -10.97 0.56 6.48
N ASN A 79 -10.57 0.02 7.63
CA ASN A 79 -11.34 -0.99 8.35
C ASN A 79 -12.70 -0.50 8.85
N ASN A 80 -12.84 0.81 9.09
CA ASN A 80 -14.07 1.45 9.56
C ASN A 80 -14.94 2.03 8.43
N LEU A 81 -14.53 1.88 7.17
CA LEU A 81 -15.31 2.34 6.02
C LEU A 81 -16.35 1.30 5.58
N PRO A 82 -17.49 1.74 5.02
CA PRO A 82 -18.43 0.84 4.35
C PRO A 82 -17.79 0.20 3.11
N ASN A 83 -18.26 -0.99 2.72
CA ASN A 83 -17.77 -1.70 1.52
C ASN A 83 -18.26 -1.03 0.23
N LYS A 84 -17.67 0.12 -0.12
CA LYS A 84 -18.03 0.96 -1.27
C LYS A 84 -16.77 1.49 -1.96
N LYS A 85 -16.95 2.34 -2.97
CA LYS A 85 -15.85 3.00 -3.69
C LYS A 85 -15.16 4.03 -2.80
N ILE A 86 -13.84 4.07 -2.87
CA ILE A 86 -12.98 5.03 -2.18
C ILE A 86 -12.28 5.88 -3.24
N GLU A 87 -12.42 7.20 -3.12
CA GLU A 87 -11.59 8.16 -3.85
C GLU A 87 -10.31 8.40 -3.06
N ILE A 88 -9.16 8.33 -3.74
CA ILE A 88 -7.84 8.52 -3.16
C ILE A 88 -7.12 9.60 -3.95
N LYS A 89 -6.74 10.69 -3.28
CA LYS A 89 -6.02 11.82 -3.88
C LYS A 89 -4.80 12.17 -3.06
N THR A 90 -3.78 12.71 -3.73
CA THR A 90 -2.59 13.26 -3.09
C THR A 90 -2.47 14.74 -3.38
N LYS A 91 -2.19 15.53 -2.35
CA LYS A 91 -1.94 16.97 -2.45
C LYS A 91 -1.00 17.39 -1.32
N ASN A 92 0.08 18.11 -1.63
CA ASN A 92 1.01 18.67 -0.63
C ASN A 92 1.47 17.66 0.44
N ASN A 93 1.98 16.49 0.03
CA ASN A 93 2.36 15.38 0.94
C ASN A 93 1.23 14.91 1.88
N GLN A 94 -0.03 15.09 1.48
CA GLN A 94 -1.18 14.53 2.17
C GLN A 94 -1.90 13.53 1.27
N LEU A 95 -2.34 12.42 1.87
CA LEU A 95 -3.26 11.47 1.28
C LEU A 95 -4.68 11.81 1.74
N ILE A 96 -5.54 12.17 0.80
CA ILE A 96 -6.94 12.46 1.02
C ILE A 96 -7.74 11.23 0.61
N LEU A 97 -8.48 10.66 1.55
CA LEU A 97 -9.36 9.52 1.34
C LEU A 97 -10.81 9.97 1.50
N LYS A 98 -11.68 9.58 0.58
CA LYS A 98 -13.11 9.87 0.65
C LYS A 98 -13.93 8.65 0.31
N CYS A 99 -14.90 8.33 1.15
CA CYS A 99 -15.88 7.27 0.94
C CYS A 99 -17.24 7.80 1.38
N GLU A 100 -18.13 8.07 0.42
CA GLU A 100 -19.41 8.74 0.66
C GLU A 100 -19.25 10.08 1.41
N LYS A 101 -19.77 10.16 2.65
CA LYS A 101 -19.68 11.34 3.53
C LYS A 101 -18.44 11.31 4.43
N LEU A 102 -17.71 10.21 4.47
CA LEU A 102 -16.51 10.04 5.29
C LEU A 102 -15.29 10.57 4.53
N LYS A 103 -14.48 11.37 5.21
CA LYS A 103 -13.25 11.94 4.66
C LYS A 103 -12.14 11.85 5.70
N ALA A 104 -10.96 11.41 5.27
CA ALA A 104 -9.74 11.49 6.06
C ALA A 104 -8.65 12.20 5.27
N VAL A 105 -7.76 12.86 6.00
CA VAL A 105 -6.53 13.45 5.47
C VAL A 105 -5.39 12.91 6.32
N LEU A 106 -4.47 12.18 5.67
CA LEU A 106 -3.31 11.62 6.32
C LEU A 106 -2.07 12.37 5.84
N ASN A 107 -1.26 12.84 6.78
CA ASN A 107 0.06 13.35 6.43
C ASN A 107 0.95 12.18 6.03
N GLY A 108 1.60 12.33 4.89
CA GLY A 108 2.55 11.37 4.35
C GLY A 108 3.92 12.00 4.14
N LEU A 109 4.85 11.19 3.64
CA LEU A 109 6.17 11.63 3.23
C LEU A 109 6.37 11.38 1.73
N PRO A 110 7.31 12.10 1.08
CA PRO A 110 7.72 11.83 -0.29
C PRO A 110 8.07 10.35 -0.51
N VAL A 111 7.90 9.90 -1.75
CA VAL A 111 8.24 8.52 -2.14
C VAL A 111 9.74 8.27 -2.09
N ASP A 112 10.55 9.31 -2.33
CA ASP A 112 12.00 9.22 -2.41
C ASP A 112 12.66 9.00 -1.04
N ASP A 113 11.94 9.30 0.04
CA ASP A 113 12.39 9.02 1.41
C ASP A 113 12.21 7.53 1.77
N TYR A 114 11.35 6.80 1.05
CA TYR A 114 11.09 5.39 1.35
C TYR A 114 12.27 4.53 0.89
N PRO A 115 12.72 3.55 1.71
CA PRO A 115 13.84 2.70 1.33
C PRO A 115 13.57 1.93 0.05
N ILE A 116 14.63 1.73 -0.73
CA ILE A 116 14.59 0.97 -1.96
C ILE A 116 14.27 -0.48 -1.64
N ILE A 117 13.17 -0.98 -2.18
CA ILE A 117 12.84 -2.40 -2.13
C ILE A 117 13.62 -3.11 -3.25
N PRO A 118 14.58 -3.98 -2.93
CA PRO A 118 15.41 -4.62 -3.94
C PRO A 118 14.55 -5.45 -4.90
N LYS A 119 14.84 -5.33 -6.20
CA LYS A 119 14.22 -6.16 -7.23
C LYS A 119 15.09 -7.39 -7.45
N ILE A 120 14.47 -8.56 -7.41
CA ILE A 120 15.14 -9.81 -7.79
C ILE A 120 15.35 -9.76 -9.29
N LYS A 121 16.62 -9.74 -9.74
CA LYS A 121 16.99 -9.94 -11.14
C LYS A 121 17.12 -11.44 -11.42
N ASP A 122 16.84 -11.82 -12.66
CA ASP A 122 16.72 -13.18 -13.19
C ASP A 122 17.45 -14.27 -12.40
N LYS A 123 16.66 -15.23 -11.89
CA LYS A 123 17.06 -16.45 -11.19
C LYS A 123 16.22 -17.61 -11.72
N PRO A 124 16.64 -18.88 -11.58
CA PRO A 124 15.80 -20.00 -11.96
C PRO A 124 14.43 -19.91 -11.28
N ILE A 125 13.37 -19.95 -12.08
CA ILE A 125 11.98 -19.87 -11.61
C ILE A 125 11.45 -21.30 -11.47
N ILE A 126 10.91 -21.63 -10.30
CA ILE A 126 10.15 -22.86 -10.09
C ILE A 126 8.69 -22.47 -9.86
N LYS A 127 7.77 -23.19 -10.51
CA LYS A 127 6.32 -23.02 -10.31
C LYS A 127 5.81 -24.11 -9.38
N ILE A 128 5.26 -23.72 -8.24
CA ILE A 128 4.71 -24.62 -7.22
C ILE A 128 3.28 -24.19 -6.90
N SER A 129 2.37 -25.15 -6.70
CA SER A 129 1.01 -24.88 -6.27
C SER A 129 1.00 -24.28 -4.85
N SER A 130 0.17 -23.25 -4.62
CA SER A 130 0.12 -22.55 -3.34
C SER A 130 -0.16 -23.46 -2.15
N ASN A 131 -0.98 -24.50 -2.34
CA ASN A 131 -1.34 -25.44 -1.27
C ASN A 131 -0.12 -26.27 -0.85
N ILE A 132 0.63 -26.77 -1.82
CA ILE A 132 1.85 -27.55 -1.59
C ILE A 132 2.90 -26.71 -0.85
N LEU A 133 3.08 -25.44 -1.26
CA LEU A 133 4.02 -24.52 -0.60
C LEU A 133 3.57 -24.09 0.79
N LYS A 134 2.27 -24.09 1.07
CA LYS A 134 1.74 -23.73 2.39
C LYS A 134 1.92 -24.86 3.41
N ASP A 135 1.88 -26.11 2.93
CA ASP A 135 1.96 -27.31 3.77
C ASP A 135 3.40 -27.82 3.96
N SER A 136 4.40 -27.15 3.37
CA SER A 136 5.83 -27.46 3.51
C SER A 136 6.46 -26.88 4.77
#